data_AF-A0A9E5KIN0-F1
#
_entry.id   AF-A0A9E5KIN0-F1
#
_cell.length_a   1.000
_cell.length_b   1.000
_cell.length_c   1.000
_cell.angle_alpha   90.00
_cell.angle_beta   90.00
_cell.angle_gamma   90.00
#
_symmetry.space_group_name_H-M   'P 1'
#
loop_
_entity.id
_entity.type
_entity.pdbx_description
1 polymer ?
#
loop_
_entity_poly.entity_id
_entity_poly.type
_entity_poly.pdbx_seq_one_letter_code
_entity_poly.pdbx_strand_id
1 'polypeptide(L)'
;MTGRIPGISKWGVAVGALAALGVMLSLILMQRLSVTQELLARQSQDSGASALEAKTIARQTQSQLQDLTARLSVLEVRLSEVALQRTQLEELMQSLSRSRDENLVVDIESAIRLAQQQAQLTGSLEPLLAALKSAELRVQRTAQPRLAPLQRAIAKDLSRIRSTPLSDTPALLVKLDELVRLVDELPLANAVSTLQAGRAVAALKPRTEDNFSSWWERSWNLALKDFWAEVKDLVRVGRVESPESVLLSPEQSFFVRENLKLKMLNARLGILARQLETSRTDLNAAAYVMQNYFDPGSRKTQSALSLVRLIQSQTHNLELPRVDETLAALATASAGR
;
A
#
# COMPACT_ATOMS: atom_id res chain seq x y z
N MET A 1 83.94 -124.85 -67.95
CA MET A 1 83.55 -123.76 -68.86
C MET A 1 82.04 -123.58 -68.81
N THR A 2 81.61 -122.33 -68.98
CA THR A 2 80.23 -121.81 -69.12
C THR A 2 79.31 -121.89 -67.89
N GLY A 3 79.29 -120.77 -67.15
CA GLY A 3 78.30 -120.44 -66.16
C GLY A 3 76.95 -120.08 -66.79
N ARG A 4 75.89 -120.35 -66.04
CA ARG A 4 74.50 -120.02 -66.39
C ARG A 4 73.98 -119.13 -65.27
N ILE A 5 73.89 -117.84 -65.58
CA ILE A 5 73.33 -116.78 -64.72
C ILE A 5 71.87 -117.16 -64.42
N PRO A 6 71.40 -117.12 -63.16
CA PRO A 6 70.01 -117.44 -62.84
C PRO A 6 69.11 -116.37 -63.43
N GLY A 7 68.09 -116.79 -64.17
CA GLY A 7 67.08 -115.90 -64.73
C GLY A 7 66.42 -115.14 -63.59
N ILE A 8 66.60 -113.81 -63.58
CA ILE A 8 65.81 -112.91 -62.77
C ILE A 8 64.35 -113.16 -63.18
N SER A 9 63.58 -113.79 -62.29
CA SER A 9 62.18 -114.04 -62.56
C SER A 9 61.49 -112.69 -62.73
N LYS A 10 60.70 -112.53 -63.81
CA LYS A 10 59.92 -111.31 -64.04
C LYS A 10 59.05 -110.93 -62.83
N TRP A 11 58.74 -111.91 -61.98
CA TRP A 11 58.06 -111.78 -60.70
C TRP A 11 58.88 -111.07 -59.61
N GLY A 12 60.20 -111.30 -59.50
CA GLY A 12 61.05 -110.64 -58.51
C GLY A 12 61.17 -109.12 -58.75
N VAL A 13 61.26 -108.71 -60.01
CA VAL A 13 61.28 -107.28 -60.39
C VAL A 13 59.91 -106.64 -60.16
N ALA A 14 58.81 -107.37 -60.43
CA ALA A 14 57.45 -106.88 -60.18
C ALA A 14 57.18 -106.67 -58.67
N VAL A 15 57.63 -107.59 -57.81
CA VAL A 15 57.49 -107.47 -56.35
C VAL A 15 58.35 -106.33 -55.80
N GLY A 16 59.59 -106.17 -56.31
CA GLY A 16 60.46 -105.05 -55.93
C GLY A 16 59.88 -103.68 -56.34
N ALA A 17 59.28 -103.58 -57.53
CA ALA A 17 58.61 -102.36 -58.00
C ALA A 17 57.36 -102.02 -57.18
N LEU A 18 56.56 -103.03 -56.79
CA LEU A 18 55.41 -102.86 -55.90
C LEU A 18 55.82 -102.39 -54.50
N ALA A 19 56.90 -102.96 -53.94
CA ALA A 19 57.44 -102.53 -52.65
C ALA A 19 57.97 -101.09 -52.72
N ALA A 20 58.70 -100.73 -53.78
CA ALA A 20 59.18 -99.37 -53.99
C ALA A 20 58.04 -98.36 -54.15
N LEU A 21 56.97 -98.71 -54.88
CA LEU A 21 55.76 -97.90 -54.98
C LEU A 21 55.05 -97.75 -53.62
N GLY A 22 54.99 -98.82 -52.81
CA GLY A 22 54.42 -98.77 -51.47
C GLY A 22 55.19 -97.84 -50.53
N VAL A 23 56.52 -97.88 -50.57
CA VAL A 23 57.38 -96.97 -49.80
C VAL A 23 57.24 -95.53 -50.30
N MET A 24 57.19 -95.33 -51.62
CA MET A 24 57.00 -94.00 -52.22
C MET A 24 55.63 -93.40 -51.83
N LEU A 25 54.55 -94.19 -51.89
CA LEU A 25 53.22 -93.81 -51.43
C LEU A 25 53.20 -93.48 -49.92
N SER A 26 53.89 -94.28 -49.11
CA SER A 26 54.02 -94.03 -47.66
C SER A 26 54.73 -92.71 -47.36
N LEU A 27 55.83 -92.41 -48.06
CA LEU A 27 56.55 -91.15 -47.94
C LEU A 27 55.69 -89.95 -48.39
N ILE A 28 54.92 -90.10 -49.47
CA ILE A 28 53.96 -89.07 -49.92
C ILE A 28 52.84 -88.86 -48.89
N LEU A 29 52.33 -89.93 -48.28
CA LEU A 29 51.35 -89.82 -47.20
C LEU A 29 51.94 -89.12 -45.98
N MET A 30 53.17 -89.43 -45.57
CA MET A 30 53.83 -88.75 -44.45
C MET A 30 54.04 -87.26 -44.73
N GLN A 31 54.46 -86.89 -45.94
CA GLN A 31 54.59 -85.48 -46.35
C GLN A 31 53.24 -84.75 -46.40
N ARG A 32 52.18 -85.41 -46.88
CA ARG A 32 50.82 -84.84 -46.86
C ARG A 32 50.31 -84.66 -45.43
N LEU A 33 50.54 -85.66 -44.57
CA LEU A 33 50.12 -85.62 -43.17
C LEU A 33 50.83 -84.47 -42.43
N SER A 34 52.14 -84.33 -42.59
CA SER A 34 52.91 -83.26 -41.95
C SER A 34 52.47 -81.88 -42.42
N VAL A 35 52.24 -81.68 -43.73
CA VAL A 35 51.74 -80.41 -44.26
C VAL A 35 50.33 -80.10 -43.73
N THR A 36 49.43 -81.09 -43.65
CA THR A 36 48.07 -80.87 -43.09
C THR A 36 48.09 -80.58 -41.59
N GLN A 37 48.97 -81.25 -40.84
CA GLN A 37 49.16 -80.98 -39.41
C GLN A 37 49.73 -79.58 -39.19
N GLU A 38 50.66 -79.13 -40.04
CA GLU A 38 51.20 -77.77 -39.97
C GLU A 38 50.15 -76.72 -40.34
N LEU A 39 49.30 -76.99 -41.35
CA LEU A 39 48.22 -76.09 -41.75
C LEU A 39 47.13 -75.98 -40.67
N LEU A 40 46.76 -77.10 -40.03
CA LEU A 40 45.84 -77.13 -38.90
C LEU A 40 46.43 -76.45 -37.66
N ALA A 41 47.73 -76.67 -37.39
CA ALA A 41 48.43 -75.99 -36.30
C ALA A 41 48.44 -74.48 -36.51
N ARG A 42 48.81 -74.01 -37.71
CA ARG A 42 48.75 -72.59 -38.09
C ARG A 42 47.32 -72.05 -38.02
N GLN A 43 46.34 -72.74 -38.58
CA GLN A 43 44.93 -72.32 -38.53
C GLN A 43 44.39 -72.24 -37.09
N SER A 44 44.80 -73.17 -36.20
CA SER A 44 44.44 -73.13 -34.79
C SER A 44 45.12 -71.99 -34.03
N GLN A 45 46.37 -71.66 -34.38
CA GLN A 45 47.09 -70.50 -33.85
C GLN A 45 46.44 -69.20 -34.31
N ASP A 46 46.10 -69.07 -35.60
CA ASP A 46 45.42 -67.90 -36.17
C ASP A 46 44.02 -67.73 -35.56
N SER A 47 43.25 -68.82 -35.44
CA SER A 47 41.94 -68.80 -34.78
C SER A 47 42.04 -68.44 -33.29
N GLY A 48 43.09 -68.93 -32.63
CA GLY A 48 43.42 -68.58 -31.24
C GLY A 48 43.79 -67.10 -31.10
N ALA A 49 44.55 -66.55 -32.04
CA ALA A 49 44.91 -65.14 -32.09
C ALA A 49 43.69 -64.24 -32.32
N SER A 50 42.85 -64.55 -33.31
CA SER A 50 41.61 -63.79 -33.58
C SER A 50 40.62 -63.87 -32.42
N ALA A 51 40.51 -65.01 -31.73
CA ALA A 51 39.67 -65.14 -30.54
C ALA A 51 40.21 -64.29 -29.37
N LEU A 52 41.53 -64.19 -29.22
CA LEU A 52 42.16 -63.31 -28.23
C LEU A 52 41.89 -61.84 -28.55
N GLU A 53 42.07 -61.43 -29.81
CA GLU A 53 41.78 -60.08 -30.29
C GLU A 53 40.31 -59.71 -30.07
N ALA A 54 39.37 -60.56 -30.50
CA ALA A 54 37.94 -60.36 -30.29
C ALA A 54 37.59 -60.22 -28.80
N LYS A 55 38.22 -61.00 -27.92
CA LYS A 55 38.02 -60.92 -26.47
C LYS A 55 38.62 -59.64 -25.87
N THR A 56 39.74 -59.15 -26.39
CA THR A 56 40.33 -57.86 -25.97
C THR A 56 39.47 -56.68 -26.42
N ILE A 57 38.98 -56.69 -27.67
CA ILE A 57 38.06 -55.67 -28.19
C ILE A 57 36.75 -55.68 -27.38
N ALA A 58 36.16 -56.85 -27.13
CA ALA A 58 34.95 -56.96 -26.32
C ALA A 58 35.14 -56.41 -24.89
N ARG A 59 36.29 -56.70 -24.26
CA ARG A 59 36.64 -56.13 -22.94
C ARG A 59 36.81 -54.61 -23.01
N GLN A 60 37.43 -54.10 -24.06
CA GLN A 60 37.62 -52.66 -24.26
C GLN A 60 36.28 -51.94 -24.51
N THR A 61 35.39 -52.53 -25.32
CA THR A 61 34.05 -51.99 -25.53
C THR A 61 33.23 -52.04 -24.24
N GLN A 62 33.34 -53.11 -23.45
CA GLN A 62 32.68 -53.22 -22.16
C GLN A 62 33.18 -52.15 -21.17
N SER A 63 34.48 -51.90 -21.09
CA SER A 63 35.01 -50.82 -20.24
C SER A 63 34.58 -49.44 -20.74
N GLN A 64 34.54 -49.21 -22.06
CA GLN A 64 34.03 -47.95 -22.63
C GLN A 64 32.54 -47.73 -22.34
N LEU A 65 31.72 -48.78 -22.41
CA LEU A 65 30.31 -48.71 -22.06
C LEU A 65 30.11 -48.41 -20.56
N GLN A 66 30.94 -48.99 -19.69
CA GLN A 66 30.92 -48.68 -18.26
C GLN A 66 31.31 -47.22 -18.00
N ASP A 67 32.35 -46.71 -18.65
CA ASP A 67 32.77 -45.30 -18.55
C ASP A 67 31.70 -44.34 -19.07
N LEU A 68 31.05 -44.65 -20.20
CA LEU A 68 29.95 -43.84 -20.73
C LEU A 68 28.74 -43.85 -19.79
N THR A 69 28.39 -45.00 -19.22
CA THR A 69 27.31 -45.11 -18.23
C THR A 69 27.62 -44.29 -16.98
N ALA A 70 28.87 -44.31 -16.51
CA ALA A 70 29.32 -43.49 -15.39
C ALA A 70 29.30 -41.98 -15.72
N ARG A 71 29.66 -41.57 -16.94
CA ARG A 71 29.55 -40.17 -17.37
C ARG A 71 28.10 -39.71 -17.48
N LEU A 72 27.21 -40.57 -17.97
CA LEU A 72 25.78 -40.27 -18.05
C LEU A 72 25.16 -40.10 -16.67
N SER A 73 25.47 -40.98 -15.72
CA SER A 73 24.94 -40.84 -14.34
C SER A 73 25.43 -39.55 -13.67
N VAL A 74 26.69 -39.15 -13.88
CA VAL A 74 27.20 -37.86 -13.39
C VAL A 74 26.48 -36.68 -14.06
N LEU A 75 26.24 -36.75 -15.38
CA LEU A 75 25.51 -35.71 -16.11
C LEU A 75 24.06 -35.60 -15.65
N GLU A 76 23.36 -36.71 -15.39
CA GLU A 76 22.01 -36.72 -14.83
C GLU A 76 21.97 -36.07 -13.44
N VAL A 77 22.96 -36.34 -12.59
CA VAL A 77 23.09 -35.69 -11.28
C VAL A 77 23.34 -34.19 -11.46
N ARG A 78 24.23 -33.77 -12.37
CA ARG A 78 24.46 -32.34 -12.65
C ARG A 78 23.23 -31.65 -13.22
N LEU A 79 22.48 -32.33 -14.08
CA LEU A 79 21.25 -31.81 -14.66
C LEU A 79 20.18 -31.61 -13.57
N SER A 80 20.02 -32.59 -12.67
CA SER A 80 19.07 -32.49 -11.55
C SER A 80 19.48 -31.40 -10.54
N GLU A 81 20.78 -31.23 -10.29
CA GLU A 81 21.32 -30.14 -9.48
C GLU A 81 21.01 -28.77 -10.10
N VAL A 82 21.23 -28.59 -11.42
CA VAL A 82 20.90 -27.34 -12.13
C VAL A 82 19.39 -27.09 -12.16
N ALA A 83 18.58 -28.12 -12.36
CA ALA A 83 17.12 -28.00 -12.32
C ALA A 83 16.64 -27.56 -10.93
N LEU A 84 17.22 -28.11 -9.86
CA LEU A 84 16.94 -27.70 -8.49
C LEU A 84 17.38 -26.25 -8.21
N GLN A 85 18.55 -25.85 -8.69
CA GLN A 85 19.03 -24.47 -8.55
C GLN A 85 18.12 -23.48 -9.28
N ARG A 86 17.61 -23.85 -10.47
CA ARG A 86 16.64 -23.05 -11.24
C ARG A 86 15.33 -22.84 -10.46
N THR A 87 14.76 -23.91 -9.91
CA THR A 87 13.51 -23.79 -9.14
C THR A 87 13.71 -23.01 -7.85
N GLN A 88 14.83 -23.19 -7.14
CA GLN A 88 15.18 -22.39 -5.96
C GLN A 88 15.34 -20.90 -6.30
N LEU A 89 15.97 -20.57 -7.43
CA LEU A 89 16.09 -19.18 -7.88
C LEU A 89 14.73 -18.57 -8.21
N GLU A 90 13.84 -19.30 -8.88
CA GLU A 90 12.48 -18.84 -9.16
C GLU A 90 11.69 -18.60 -7.87
N GLU A 91 11.80 -19.50 -6.89
CA GLU A 91 11.15 -19.37 -5.58
C GLU A 91 11.74 -18.21 -4.75
N LEU A 92 13.06 -18.00 -4.79
CA LEU A 92 13.71 -16.85 -4.17
C LEU A 92 13.30 -15.53 -4.83
N MET A 93 13.24 -15.47 -6.16
CA MET A 93 12.77 -14.30 -6.88
C MET A 93 11.31 -13.98 -6.54
N GLN A 94 10.46 -15.00 -6.49
CA GLN A 94 9.04 -14.85 -6.18
C GLN A 94 8.82 -14.44 -4.71
N SER A 95 9.55 -15.02 -3.77
CA SER A 95 9.48 -14.67 -2.34
C SER A 95 10.05 -13.27 -2.06
N LEU A 96 11.14 -12.86 -2.73
CA LEU A 96 11.66 -11.49 -2.63
C LEU A 96 10.67 -10.47 -3.19
N SER A 97 10.03 -10.77 -4.33
CA SER A 97 8.98 -9.91 -4.90
C SER A 97 7.77 -9.81 -3.97
N ARG A 98 7.31 -10.92 -3.39
CA ARG A 98 6.21 -10.92 -2.40
C ARG A 98 6.58 -10.14 -1.14
N SER A 99 7.78 -10.36 -0.59
CA SER A 99 8.24 -9.68 0.62
C SER A 99 8.36 -8.16 0.44
N ARG A 100 8.85 -7.69 -0.71
CA ARG A 100 8.90 -6.25 -1.01
C ARG A 100 7.51 -5.62 -1.04
N ASP A 101 6.54 -6.33 -1.61
CA ASP A 101 5.17 -5.87 -1.72
C ASP A 101 4.44 -5.88 -0.38
N GLU A 102 4.62 -6.93 0.41
CA GLU A 102 4.08 -7.02 1.76
C GLU A 102 4.63 -5.90 2.65
N ASN A 103 5.94 -5.67 2.61
CA ASN A 103 6.56 -4.55 3.32
C ASN A 103 5.99 -3.21 2.86
N LEU A 104 5.82 -3.01 1.54
CA LEU A 104 5.23 -1.79 1.01
C LEU A 104 3.80 -1.55 1.52
N VAL A 105 2.96 -2.59 1.53
CA VAL A 105 1.57 -2.51 2.00
C VAL A 105 1.53 -2.19 3.50
N VAL A 106 2.37 -2.86 4.31
CA VAL A 106 2.47 -2.62 5.76
C VAL A 106 2.96 -1.20 6.07
N ASP A 107 3.96 -0.71 5.33
CA ASP A 107 4.47 0.66 5.47
C ASP A 107 3.38 1.70 5.14
N ILE A 108 2.62 1.47 4.06
CA ILE A 108 1.50 2.36 3.70
C ILE A 108 0.40 2.32 4.76
N GLU A 109 0.03 1.13 5.25
CA GLU A 109 -0.99 0.99 6.28
C GLU A 109 -0.60 1.69 7.57
N SER A 110 0.62 1.49 8.05
CA SER A 110 1.12 2.15 9.26
C SER A 110 1.16 3.67 9.12
N ALA A 111 1.60 4.19 7.97
CA ALA A 111 1.62 5.62 7.70
C ALA A 111 0.20 6.23 7.66
N ILE A 112 -0.76 5.55 7.04
CA ILE A 112 -2.16 6.01 6.98
C ILE A 112 -2.81 5.95 8.36
N ARG A 113 -2.58 4.89 9.14
CA ARG A 113 -3.08 4.77 10.52
C ARG A 113 -2.52 5.89 11.41
N LEU A 114 -1.21 6.15 11.32
CA LEU A 114 -0.58 7.24 12.07
C LEU A 114 -1.18 8.60 11.69
N ALA A 115 -1.34 8.85 10.39
CA ALA A 115 -1.93 10.10 9.91
C ALA A 115 -3.40 10.25 10.32
N GLN A 116 -4.17 9.15 10.35
CA GLN A 116 -5.54 9.14 10.85
C GLN A 116 -5.60 9.46 12.35
N GLN A 117 -4.69 8.89 13.15
CA GLN A 117 -4.58 9.22 14.57
C GLN A 117 -4.22 10.69 14.76
N GLN A 118 -3.23 11.20 14.02
CA GLN A 118 -2.86 12.61 14.08
C GLN A 118 -4.03 13.51 13.69
N ALA A 119 -4.76 13.18 12.64
CA ALA A 119 -5.94 13.93 12.22
C ALA A 119 -7.05 13.93 13.29
N GLN A 120 -7.23 12.81 13.99
CA GLN A 120 -8.16 12.73 15.12
C GLN A 120 -7.71 13.57 16.31
N LEU A 121 -6.41 13.68 16.57
CA LEU A 121 -5.87 14.47 17.68
C LEU A 121 -5.84 15.97 17.39
N THR A 122 -5.37 16.37 16.21
CA THR A 122 -5.22 17.77 15.82
C THR A 122 -6.48 18.37 15.22
N GLY A 123 -7.43 17.52 14.80
CA GLY A 123 -8.60 17.94 14.04
C GLY A 123 -8.28 18.44 12.63
N SER A 124 -7.05 18.21 12.14
CA SER A 124 -6.62 18.60 10.78
C SER A 124 -6.44 17.39 9.87
N LEU A 125 -6.93 17.53 8.63
CA LEU A 125 -6.86 16.48 7.60
C LEU A 125 -5.56 16.53 6.79
N GLU A 126 -4.71 17.55 6.98
CA GLU A 126 -3.46 17.69 6.22
C GLU A 126 -2.53 16.47 6.33
N PRO A 127 -2.28 15.88 7.53
CA PRO A 127 -1.43 14.70 7.65
C PRO A 127 -2.00 13.50 6.89
N LEU A 128 -3.32 13.31 6.93
CA LEU A 128 -4.01 12.22 6.24
C LEU A 128 -3.93 12.39 4.72
N LEU A 129 -4.15 13.60 4.22
CA LEU A 129 -3.99 13.92 2.79
C LEU A 129 -2.55 13.72 2.32
N ALA A 130 -1.56 14.11 3.13
CA ALA A 130 -0.16 13.89 2.82
C ALA A 130 0.20 12.40 2.78
N ALA A 131 -0.28 11.62 3.74
CA ALA A 131 -0.09 10.17 3.79
C ALA A 131 -0.73 9.47 2.58
N LEU A 132 -1.97 9.82 2.21
CA LEU A 132 -2.65 9.27 1.03
C LEU A 132 -1.94 9.61 -0.29
N LYS A 133 -1.48 10.86 -0.46
CA LYS A 133 -0.67 11.24 -1.64
C LYS A 133 0.66 10.47 -1.70
N SER A 134 1.32 10.30 -0.55
CA SER A 134 2.56 9.53 -0.45
C SER A 134 2.32 8.05 -0.81
N ALA A 135 1.23 7.47 -0.30
CA ALA A 135 0.81 6.11 -0.63
C ALA A 135 0.50 5.96 -2.12
N GLU A 136 -0.24 6.90 -2.71
CA GLU A 136 -0.55 6.93 -4.15
C GLU A 136 0.74 6.92 -5.00
N LEU A 137 1.69 7.81 -4.69
CA LEU A 137 2.97 7.89 -5.41
C LEU A 137 3.79 6.61 -5.27
N ARG A 138 3.81 5.99 -4.09
CA ARG A 138 4.53 4.73 -3.86
C ARG A 138 3.90 3.58 -4.65
N VAL A 139 2.57 3.44 -4.62
CA VAL A 139 1.86 2.41 -5.39
C VAL A 139 2.05 2.60 -6.89
N GLN A 140 1.99 3.85 -7.38
CA GLN A 140 2.23 4.17 -8.79
C GLN A 140 3.65 3.84 -9.25
N ARG A 141 4.67 4.10 -8.41
CA ARG A 141 6.07 3.76 -8.72
C ARG A 141 6.31 2.25 -8.79
N THR A 142 5.63 1.48 -7.95
CA THR A 142 5.74 0.02 -7.94
C THR A 142 4.99 -0.61 -9.12
N ALA A 143 3.92 0.02 -9.61
CA ALA A 143 3.19 -0.32 -10.84
C ALA A 143 2.76 -1.79 -10.96
N GLN A 144 2.35 -2.41 -9.85
CA GLN A 144 1.98 -3.82 -9.83
C GLN A 144 0.47 -4.03 -10.00
N PRO A 145 0.02 -4.95 -10.89
CA PRO A 145 -1.40 -5.20 -11.16
C PRO A 145 -2.22 -5.58 -9.92
N ARG A 146 -1.62 -6.31 -8.98
CA ARG A 146 -2.27 -6.71 -7.71
C ARG A 146 -2.63 -5.54 -6.81
N LEU A 147 -1.96 -4.39 -6.94
CA LEU A 147 -2.25 -3.17 -6.16
C LEU A 147 -3.26 -2.25 -6.86
N ALA A 148 -3.81 -2.63 -8.01
CA ALA A 148 -4.80 -1.82 -8.72
C ALA A 148 -6.09 -1.53 -7.90
N PRO A 149 -6.63 -2.46 -7.09
CA PRO A 149 -7.74 -2.16 -6.19
C PRO A 149 -7.36 -1.10 -5.13
N LEU A 150 -6.16 -1.20 -4.57
CA LEU A 150 -5.63 -0.24 -3.60
C LEU A 150 -5.46 1.15 -4.21
N GLN A 151 -4.92 1.23 -5.43
CA GLN A 151 -4.78 2.50 -6.14
C GLN A 151 -6.13 3.19 -6.35
N ARG A 152 -7.17 2.44 -6.73
CA ARG A 152 -8.54 2.96 -6.91
C ARG A 152 -9.14 3.43 -5.59
N ALA A 153 -8.94 2.67 -4.50
CA ALA A 153 -9.43 3.04 -3.17
C ALA A 153 -8.77 4.34 -2.68
N ILE A 154 -7.44 4.46 -2.80
CA ILE A 154 -6.69 5.67 -2.44
C ILE A 154 -7.20 6.88 -3.25
N ALA A 155 -7.34 6.74 -4.57
CA ALA A 155 -7.81 7.83 -5.42
C ALA A 155 -9.23 8.28 -5.05
N LYS A 156 -10.12 7.33 -4.74
CA LYS A 156 -11.49 7.62 -4.32
C LYS A 156 -11.53 8.34 -2.97
N ASP A 157 -10.81 7.85 -1.97
CA ASP A 157 -10.74 8.49 -0.65
C ASP A 157 -10.09 9.88 -0.74
N LEU A 158 -9.04 10.03 -1.54
CA LEU A 158 -8.40 11.32 -1.80
C LEU A 158 -9.36 12.32 -2.47
N SER A 159 -10.17 11.86 -3.44
CA SER A 159 -11.19 12.70 -4.08
C SER A 159 -12.30 13.10 -3.10
N ARG A 160 -12.74 12.16 -2.24
CA ARG A 160 -13.76 12.41 -1.21
C ARG A 160 -13.27 13.47 -0.22
N ILE A 161 -12.07 13.31 0.33
CA ILE A 161 -11.51 14.24 1.31
C ILE A 161 -11.28 15.63 0.69
N ARG A 162 -10.88 15.72 -0.59
CA ARG A 162 -10.75 17.01 -1.30
C ARG A 162 -12.10 17.67 -1.60
N SER A 163 -13.14 16.87 -1.86
CA SER A 163 -14.48 17.37 -2.17
C SER A 163 -15.24 17.84 -0.93
N THR A 164 -14.91 17.29 0.24
CA THR A 164 -15.37 17.83 1.52
C THR A 164 -14.71 19.19 1.71
N PRO A 165 -15.49 20.28 1.93
CA PRO A 165 -14.90 21.59 2.19
C PRO A 165 -13.87 21.44 3.32
N LEU A 166 -12.64 21.91 3.07
CA LEU A 166 -11.44 21.86 3.93
C LEU A 166 -11.64 22.62 5.25
N SER A 167 -12.69 22.28 5.98
CA SER A 167 -13.00 22.89 7.25
C SER A 167 -12.41 22.01 8.33
N ASP A 168 -11.15 22.27 8.62
CA ASP A 168 -10.48 21.68 9.77
C ASP A 168 -10.52 22.63 10.98
N THR A 169 -10.15 22.09 12.14
CA THR A 169 -10.09 22.87 13.38
C THR A 169 -9.17 24.09 13.23
N PRO A 170 -7.94 24.00 12.69
CA PRO A 170 -7.07 25.15 12.48
C PRO A 170 -7.68 26.26 11.60
N ALA A 171 -8.29 25.92 10.46
CA ALA A 171 -8.90 26.92 9.58
C ALA A 171 -10.06 27.65 10.25
N LEU A 172 -10.86 26.95 11.05
CA LEU A 172 -11.94 27.55 11.83
C LEU A 172 -11.43 28.53 12.89
N LEU A 173 -10.33 28.17 13.57
CA LEU A 173 -9.70 29.04 14.57
C LEU A 173 -9.16 30.32 13.94
N VAL A 174 -8.55 30.23 12.74
CA VAL A 174 -8.07 31.41 12.01
C VAL A 174 -9.24 32.34 11.63
N LYS A 175 -10.36 31.80 11.15
CA LYS A 175 -11.56 32.60 10.83
C LYS A 175 -12.16 33.25 12.08
N LEU A 176 -12.10 32.57 13.22
CA LEU A 176 -12.57 33.11 14.49
C LEU A 176 -11.66 34.24 14.99
N ASP A 177 -10.34 34.11 14.81
CA ASP A 177 -9.38 35.19 15.09
C ASP A 177 -9.60 36.41 14.18
N GLU A 178 -9.89 36.19 12.88
CA GLU A 178 -10.28 37.25 11.95
C GLU A 178 -11.57 37.95 12.41
N LEU A 179 -12.56 37.17 12.86
CA LEU A 179 -13.81 37.70 13.37
C LEU A 179 -13.60 38.56 14.63
N VAL A 180 -12.77 38.12 15.58
CA VAL A 180 -12.41 38.89 16.78
C VAL A 180 -11.79 40.23 16.40
N ARG A 181 -10.93 40.26 15.38
CA ARG A 181 -10.34 41.51 14.87
C ARG A 181 -11.38 42.42 14.20
N LEU A 182 -12.33 41.86 13.46
CA LEU A 182 -13.40 42.64 12.84
C LEU A 182 -14.33 43.30 13.86
N VAL A 183 -14.54 42.69 15.04
CA VAL A 183 -15.39 43.24 16.11
C VAL A 183 -14.95 44.65 16.52
N ASP A 184 -13.66 44.95 16.51
CA ASP A 184 -13.15 46.28 16.86
C ASP A 184 -13.53 47.35 15.84
N GLU A 185 -13.77 46.94 14.59
CA GLU A 185 -14.08 47.85 13.48
C GLU A 185 -15.57 47.98 13.19
N LEU A 186 -16.44 47.21 13.85
CA LEU A 186 -17.87 47.21 13.60
C LEU A 186 -18.51 48.53 14.04
N PRO A 187 -19.27 49.24 13.20
CA PRO A 187 -20.01 50.42 13.62
C PRO A 187 -21.22 50.00 14.47
N LEU A 188 -21.44 50.72 15.57
CA LEU A 188 -22.61 50.51 16.43
C LEU A 188 -23.81 51.24 15.84
N ALA A 189 -25.01 50.65 15.96
CA ALA A 189 -26.24 51.22 15.41
C ALA A 189 -26.55 52.64 15.93
N ASN A 190 -26.01 52.99 17.11
CA ASN A 190 -26.25 54.26 17.79
C ASN A 190 -25.06 55.24 17.78
N ALA A 191 -24.00 55.00 16.99
CA ALA A 191 -22.84 55.91 16.94
C ALA A 191 -23.08 57.16 16.07
N VAL A 192 -24.23 57.26 15.39
CA VAL A 192 -24.58 58.38 14.51
C VAL A 192 -25.79 59.16 15.06
N SER A 193 -25.61 59.81 16.20
CA SER A 193 -26.51 60.92 16.62
C SER A 193 -25.79 62.06 17.35
N THR A 194 -24.46 62.00 17.48
CA THR A 194 -23.67 63.04 18.16
C THR A 194 -23.43 64.30 17.31
N LEU A 195 -23.86 64.33 16.04
CA LEU A 195 -23.76 65.54 15.19
C LEU A 195 -25.06 66.34 15.08
N GLN A 196 -26.15 65.95 15.76
CA GLN A 196 -27.43 66.66 15.65
C GLN A 196 -28.18 66.94 16.95
N ALA A 197 -27.59 66.61 18.11
CA ALA A 197 -28.17 66.87 19.43
C ALA A 197 -27.69 68.18 20.08
N GLY A 198 -27.35 69.21 19.28
CA GLY A 198 -26.98 70.54 19.78
C GLY A 198 -28.15 71.42 20.24
N ARG A 199 -29.39 70.88 20.34
CA ARG A 199 -30.55 71.75 20.60
C ARG A 199 -31.74 71.05 21.28
N ALA A 200 -31.51 70.43 22.43
CA ALA A 200 -32.57 70.18 23.42
C ALA A 200 -31.96 69.74 24.77
N VAL A 201 -31.41 70.69 25.53
CA VAL A 201 -31.20 70.47 26.97
C VAL A 201 -32.39 71.08 27.69
N ALA A 202 -33.37 70.24 28.01
CA ALA A 202 -34.42 70.56 28.96
C ALA A 202 -34.64 69.35 29.88
N ALA A 203 -33.96 69.42 31.03
CA ALA A 203 -34.29 68.84 32.33
C ALA A 203 -35.13 67.55 32.37
N LEU A 204 -34.48 66.40 32.57
CA LEU A 204 -35.06 65.25 33.27
C LEU A 204 -34.05 64.69 34.28
N LYS A 205 -34.60 64.46 35.48
CA LYS A 205 -33.99 64.08 36.77
C LYS A 205 -33.19 62.77 36.70
N PRO A 206 -32.13 62.56 37.51
CA PRO A 206 -31.36 61.33 37.48
C PRO A 206 -32.21 60.20 38.06
N ARG A 207 -32.48 59.17 37.25
CA ARG A 207 -33.05 57.91 37.73
C ARG A 207 -31.90 56.91 37.83
N THR A 208 -31.55 56.66 39.09
CA THR A 208 -30.69 55.63 39.65
C THR A 208 -30.29 54.48 38.73
N GLU A 209 -28.97 54.34 38.61
CA GLU A 209 -28.23 53.09 38.50
C GLU A 209 -28.87 51.98 39.35
N ASP A 210 -29.47 50.99 38.69
CA ASP A 210 -29.55 49.61 39.17
C ASP A 210 -30.24 48.76 38.11
N ASN A 211 -29.73 47.53 37.90
CA ASN A 211 -30.32 46.42 37.13
C ASN A 211 -29.73 46.05 35.75
N PHE A 212 -28.43 46.25 35.50
CA PHE A 212 -27.78 45.55 34.36
C PHE A 212 -27.24 44.16 34.75
N SER A 213 -26.73 43.99 35.98
CA SER A 213 -26.33 42.68 36.53
C SER A 213 -27.52 41.72 36.62
N SER A 214 -28.69 42.22 37.04
CA SER A 214 -29.89 41.41 37.22
C SER A 214 -30.62 41.07 35.92
N TRP A 215 -30.41 41.83 34.84
CA TRP A 215 -30.87 41.47 33.49
C TRP A 215 -29.98 40.38 32.87
N TRP A 216 -28.67 40.50 33.02
CA TRP A 216 -27.71 39.50 32.54
C TRP A 216 -27.85 38.16 33.28
N GLU A 217 -27.97 38.17 34.60
CA GLU A 217 -28.27 36.96 35.41
C GLU A 217 -29.62 36.33 35.04
N ARG A 218 -30.64 37.15 34.72
CA ARG A 218 -31.93 36.65 34.21
C ARG A 218 -31.78 36.03 32.82
N SER A 219 -31.00 36.63 31.92
CA SER A 219 -30.77 36.06 30.59
C SER A 219 -29.95 34.76 30.63
N TRP A 220 -29.01 34.65 31.57
CA TRP A 220 -28.23 33.44 31.83
C TRP A 220 -29.11 32.33 32.42
N ASN A 221 -29.96 32.67 33.41
CA ASN A 221 -30.92 31.72 33.98
C ASN A 221 -32.03 31.33 33.00
N LEU A 222 -32.41 32.20 32.07
CA LEU A 222 -33.34 31.88 30.97
C LEU A 222 -32.68 30.93 29.96
N ALA A 223 -31.43 31.18 29.56
CA ALA A 223 -30.69 30.29 28.66
C ALA A 223 -30.46 28.89 29.26
N LEU A 224 -30.21 28.78 30.57
CA LEU A 224 -30.13 27.48 31.26
C LEU A 224 -31.51 26.80 31.44
N LYS A 225 -32.61 27.57 31.55
CA LYS A 225 -33.97 27.02 31.62
C LYS A 225 -34.49 26.57 30.26
N ASP A 226 -34.12 27.28 29.20
CA ASP A 226 -34.56 27.01 27.83
C ASP A 226 -33.89 25.75 27.26
N PHE A 227 -32.69 25.39 27.72
CA PHE A 227 -32.09 24.09 27.43
C PHE A 227 -32.91 22.89 27.98
N TRP A 228 -33.70 23.10 29.05
CA TRP A 228 -34.60 22.10 29.61
C TRP A 228 -36.03 22.17 29.04
N ALA A 229 -36.39 23.26 28.36
CA ALA A 229 -37.68 23.41 27.69
C ALA A 229 -37.65 22.97 26.21
N GLU A 230 -36.48 23.01 25.57
CA GLU A 230 -36.28 22.74 24.13
C GLU A 230 -36.10 21.25 23.77
N VAL A 231 -36.61 20.34 24.60
CA VAL A 231 -36.96 18.97 24.18
C VAL A 231 -38.47 18.82 23.94
N LYS A 232 -39.31 19.81 24.31
CA LYS A 232 -40.77 19.61 24.29
C LYS A 232 -41.64 20.70 23.67
N ASP A 233 -41.11 21.59 22.83
CA ASP A 233 -42.01 22.32 21.93
C ASP A 233 -41.27 22.92 20.73
N LEU A 234 -41.18 22.08 19.70
CA LEU A 234 -40.84 22.44 18.35
C LEU A 234 -41.84 23.49 17.82
N VAL A 235 -41.31 24.57 17.25
CA VAL A 235 -42.00 25.57 16.41
C VAL A 235 -43.02 26.47 17.13
N ARG A 236 -42.61 27.71 17.41
CA ARG A 236 -43.50 28.84 17.12
C ARG A 236 -42.76 30.13 16.80
N VAL A 237 -42.89 30.55 15.55
CA VAL A 237 -42.43 31.83 15.01
C VAL A 237 -43.28 32.95 15.62
N GLY A 238 -42.64 33.83 16.39
CA GLY A 238 -43.19 35.08 16.87
C GLY A 238 -42.40 36.25 16.32
N ARG A 239 -42.99 36.96 15.36
CA ARG A 239 -42.51 38.23 14.80
C ARG A 239 -42.46 39.28 15.93
N VAL A 240 -41.31 39.91 16.15
CA VAL A 240 -41.19 41.01 17.12
C VAL A 240 -40.88 42.30 16.38
N GLU A 241 -41.87 43.19 16.42
CA GLU A 241 -41.79 44.58 16.04
C GLU A 241 -40.95 45.33 17.08
N SER A 242 -40.08 46.23 16.59
CA SER A 242 -39.18 47.06 17.37
C SER A 242 -39.94 47.97 18.35
N PRO A 243 -39.48 48.11 19.61
CA PRO A 243 -39.36 49.47 20.15
C PRO A 243 -38.16 49.68 21.08
N GLU A 244 -37.68 50.93 21.06
CA GLU A 244 -36.69 51.56 21.94
C GLU A 244 -35.21 51.31 21.65
N SER A 245 -34.68 52.19 20.78
CA SER A 245 -33.27 52.55 20.72
C SER A 245 -32.81 53.13 22.07
N VAL A 246 -32.35 52.27 22.97
CA VAL A 246 -31.58 52.70 24.13
C VAL A 246 -30.27 53.27 23.60
N LEU A 247 -30.10 54.59 23.73
CA LEU A 247 -28.86 55.29 23.44
C LEU A 247 -27.74 54.63 24.25
N LEU A 248 -26.83 53.93 23.56
CA LEU A 248 -25.68 53.34 24.22
C LEU A 248 -24.73 54.49 24.58
N SER A 249 -24.45 54.67 25.86
CA SER A 249 -23.37 55.57 26.28
C SER A 249 -22.02 55.08 25.73
N PRO A 250 -21.01 55.96 25.54
CA PRO A 250 -19.68 55.55 25.07
C PRO A 250 -19.06 54.41 25.89
N GLU A 251 -19.35 54.33 27.19
CA GLU A 251 -18.93 53.21 28.05
C GLU A 251 -19.68 51.90 27.71
N GLN A 252 -21.00 51.96 27.47
CA GLN A 252 -21.80 50.79 27.09
C GLN A 252 -21.36 50.21 25.74
N SER A 253 -20.84 51.05 24.84
CA SER A 253 -20.29 50.64 23.56
C SER A 253 -19.05 49.75 23.69
N PHE A 254 -18.20 50.04 24.68
CA PHE A 254 -17.00 49.28 24.98
C PHE A 254 -17.35 47.91 25.54
N PHE A 255 -18.30 47.85 26.48
CA PHE A 255 -18.74 46.58 27.09
C PHE A 255 -19.40 45.61 26.10
N VAL A 256 -20.17 46.11 25.13
CA VAL A 256 -20.78 45.25 24.10
C VAL A 256 -19.70 44.59 23.24
N ARG A 257 -18.65 45.33 22.85
CA ARG A 257 -17.52 44.78 22.10
C ARG A 257 -16.73 43.76 22.92
N GLU A 258 -16.44 44.07 24.18
CA GLU A 258 -15.67 43.19 25.04
C GLU A 258 -16.43 41.89 25.34
N ASN A 259 -17.72 41.98 25.61
CA ASN A 259 -18.56 40.80 25.78
C ASN A 259 -18.60 39.93 24.51
N LEU A 260 -18.66 40.57 23.34
CA LEU A 260 -18.63 39.87 22.06
C LEU A 260 -17.29 39.16 21.83
N LYS A 261 -16.17 39.79 22.19
CA LYS A 261 -14.84 39.16 22.17
C LYS A 261 -14.75 37.98 23.12
N LEU A 262 -15.26 38.11 24.35
CA LEU A 262 -15.31 37.02 25.32
C LEU A 262 -16.13 35.84 24.80
N LYS A 263 -17.27 36.08 24.14
CA LYS A 263 -18.06 35.01 23.50
C LYS A 263 -17.29 34.31 22.38
N MET A 264 -16.55 35.05 21.56
CA MET A 264 -15.70 34.44 20.52
C MET A 264 -14.55 33.65 21.11
N LEU A 265 -13.94 34.13 22.21
CA LEU A 265 -12.91 33.38 22.94
C LEU A 265 -13.48 32.08 23.53
N ASN A 266 -14.67 32.12 24.11
CA ASN A 266 -15.35 30.93 24.61
C ASN A 266 -15.68 29.95 23.48
N ALA A 267 -16.19 30.46 22.34
CA ALA A 267 -16.41 29.65 21.15
C ALA A 267 -15.12 28.98 20.66
N ARG A 268 -13.98 29.68 20.72
CA ARG A 268 -12.65 29.15 20.40
C ARG A 268 -12.27 27.98 21.31
N LEU A 269 -12.41 28.19 22.62
CA LEU A 269 -12.13 27.17 23.63
C LEU A 269 -13.05 25.96 23.45
N GLY A 270 -14.34 26.18 23.12
CA GLY A 270 -15.29 25.13 22.81
C GLY A 270 -14.87 24.29 21.59
N ILE A 271 -14.39 24.92 20.52
CA ILE A 271 -13.86 24.22 19.33
C ILE A 271 -12.62 23.40 19.71
N LEU A 272 -11.68 23.98 20.46
CA LEU A 272 -10.46 23.28 20.90
C LEU A 272 -10.75 22.11 21.84
N ALA A 273 -11.71 22.28 22.74
CA ALA A 273 -12.18 21.24 23.66
C ALA A 273 -13.13 20.24 22.97
N ARG A 274 -13.40 20.40 21.66
CA ARG A 274 -14.30 19.56 20.85
C ARG A 274 -15.76 19.56 21.34
N GLN A 275 -16.13 20.59 22.10
CA GLN A 275 -17.49 20.85 22.53
C GLN A 275 -18.17 21.73 21.47
N LEU A 276 -18.52 21.10 20.34
CA LEU A 276 -19.05 21.82 19.17
C LEU A 276 -20.40 22.48 19.48
N GLU A 277 -21.22 21.87 20.32
CA GLU A 277 -22.53 22.43 20.72
C GLU A 277 -22.39 23.69 21.59
N THR A 278 -21.46 23.71 22.56
CA THR A 278 -21.24 24.91 23.38
C THR A 278 -20.68 26.05 22.54
N SER A 279 -19.74 25.75 21.64
CA SER A 279 -19.22 26.74 20.69
C SER A 279 -20.31 27.30 19.77
N ARG A 280 -21.25 26.48 19.30
CA ARG A 280 -22.38 26.95 18.48
C ARG A 280 -23.30 27.89 19.26
N THR A 281 -23.61 27.56 20.51
CA THR A 281 -24.41 28.43 21.38
C THR A 281 -23.73 29.78 21.57
N ASP A 282 -22.43 29.80 21.81
CA ASP A 282 -21.66 31.04 21.93
C ASP A 282 -21.64 31.86 20.62
N LEU A 283 -21.50 31.20 19.46
CA LEU A 283 -21.58 31.85 18.15
C LEU A 283 -22.99 32.39 17.83
N ASN A 284 -24.04 31.69 18.23
CA ASN A 284 -25.43 32.15 18.10
C ASN A 284 -25.68 33.38 18.97
N ALA A 285 -25.22 33.36 20.22
CA ALA A 285 -25.30 34.51 21.11
C ALA A 285 -24.50 35.72 20.55
N ALA A 286 -23.32 35.47 19.98
CA ALA A 286 -22.53 36.50 19.30
C ALA A 286 -23.27 37.09 18.09
N ALA A 287 -23.90 36.25 17.25
CA ALA A 287 -24.71 36.70 16.12
C ALA A 287 -25.93 37.53 16.54
N TYR A 288 -26.58 37.16 17.65
CA TYR A 288 -27.71 37.91 18.22
C TYR A 288 -27.27 39.31 18.70
N VAL A 289 -26.15 39.38 19.41
CA VAL A 289 -25.56 40.66 19.85
C VAL A 289 -25.18 41.53 18.66
N MET A 290 -24.58 40.94 17.61
CA MET A 290 -24.25 41.67 16.38
C MET A 290 -25.49 42.26 15.68
N GLN A 291 -26.58 41.50 15.60
CA GLN A 291 -27.80 41.95 14.92
C GLN A 291 -28.54 43.06 15.69
N ASN A 292 -28.50 43.04 17.02
CA ASN A 292 -29.29 43.95 17.85
C ASN A 292 -28.56 45.23 18.25
N TYR A 293 -27.22 45.19 18.37
CA TYR A 293 -26.43 46.32 18.90
C TYR A 293 -25.52 46.99 17.87
N PHE A 294 -25.21 46.32 16.74
CA PHE A 294 -24.39 46.87 15.66
C PHE A 294 -25.25 47.26 14.45
N ASP A 295 -24.75 48.18 13.63
CA ASP A 295 -25.48 48.66 12.46
C ASP A 295 -25.61 47.53 11.41
N PRO A 296 -26.83 47.02 11.13
CA PRO A 296 -27.05 45.94 10.15
C PRO A 296 -26.88 46.41 8.69
N GLY A 297 -26.89 47.72 8.44
CA GLY A 297 -26.64 48.32 7.12
C GLY A 297 -25.16 48.41 6.75
N SER A 298 -24.26 48.30 7.72
CA SER A 298 -22.82 48.38 7.47
C SER A 298 -22.29 47.11 6.79
N ARG A 299 -21.48 47.31 5.73
CA ARG A 299 -20.77 46.21 5.05
C ARG A 299 -19.92 45.38 6.01
N LYS A 300 -19.29 46.01 7.02
CA LYS A 300 -18.44 45.29 7.99
C LYS A 300 -19.27 44.36 8.88
N THR A 301 -20.43 44.82 9.35
CA THR A 301 -21.36 44.01 10.15
C THR A 301 -21.92 42.85 9.34
N GLN A 302 -22.26 43.08 8.08
CA GLN A 302 -22.71 42.01 7.17
C GLN A 302 -21.62 40.98 6.91
N SER A 303 -20.37 41.41 6.67
CA SER A 303 -19.23 40.51 6.54
C SER A 303 -19.00 39.68 7.80
N ALA A 304 -19.00 40.30 8.99
CA ALA A 304 -18.85 39.59 10.26
C ALA A 304 -19.97 38.56 10.49
N LEU A 305 -21.23 38.94 10.22
CA LEU A 305 -22.37 38.02 10.32
C LEU A 305 -22.26 36.85 9.33
N SER A 306 -21.76 37.11 8.12
CA SER A 306 -21.53 36.06 7.12
C SER A 306 -20.42 35.09 7.55
N LEU A 307 -19.35 35.59 8.18
CA LEU A 307 -18.28 34.77 8.74
C LEU A 307 -18.78 33.90 9.90
N VAL A 308 -19.60 34.45 10.81
CA VAL A 308 -20.21 33.66 11.89
C VAL A 308 -21.04 32.51 11.31
N ARG A 309 -21.92 32.79 10.34
CA ARG A 309 -22.74 31.76 9.68
C ARG A 309 -21.89 30.70 8.98
N LEU A 310 -20.81 31.13 8.32
CA LEU A 310 -19.86 30.23 7.68
C LEU A 310 -19.22 29.31 8.72
N ILE A 311 -18.67 29.86 9.82
CA ILE A 311 -18.06 29.10 10.91
C ILE A 311 -19.08 28.12 11.49
N GLN A 312 -20.32 28.55 11.77
CA GLN A 312 -21.38 27.67 12.29
C GLN A 312 -21.68 26.48 11.37
N SER A 313 -21.82 26.72 10.06
CA SER A 313 -22.06 25.67 9.07
C SER A 313 -20.88 24.68 8.97
N GLN A 314 -19.68 25.20 9.14
CA GLN A 314 -18.43 24.47 9.05
C GLN A 314 -18.16 23.62 10.31
N THR A 315 -18.52 24.14 11.48
CA THR A 315 -18.54 23.42 12.76
C THR A 315 -19.52 22.24 12.77
N HIS A 316 -20.51 22.22 11.87
CA HIS A 316 -21.40 21.06 11.70
C HIS A 316 -20.72 19.90 10.96
N ASN A 317 -19.83 20.20 10.02
CA ASN A 317 -19.20 19.21 9.14
C ASN A 317 -17.81 18.76 9.61
N LEU A 318 -17.49 18.95 10.89
CA LEU A 318 -16.18 18.66 11.47
C LEU A 318 -15.93 17.15 11.71
N GLU A 319 -16.85 16.30 11.27
CA GLU A 319 -16.64 14.85 11.27
C GLU A 319 -15.52 14.51 10.28
N LEU A 320 -14.38 14.07 10.82
CA LEU A 320 -13.21 13.69 10.03
C LEU A 320 -13.58 12.51 9.11
N PRO A 321 -13.50 12.66 7.78
CA PRO A 321 -13.75 11.57 6.86
C PRO A 321 -12.81 10.40 7.15
N ARG A 322 -13.39 9.22 7.32
CA ARG A 322 -12.64 7.97 7.49
C ARG A 322 -12.23 7.40 6.13
N VAL A 323 -11.05 6.81 6.10
CA VAL A 323 -10.45 6.16 4.93
C VAL A 323 -10.71 4.65 4.96
N ASP A 324 -11.96 4.28 5.18
CA ASP A 324 -12.36 2.87 5.39
C ASP A 324 -12.14 2.05 4.12
N GLU A 325 -12.33 2.64 2.93
CA GLU A 325 -12.12 1.95 1.65
C GLU A 325 -10.63 1.66 1.41
N THR A 326 -9.75 2.64 1.68
CA THR A 326 -8.30 2.43 1.58
C THR A 326 -7.81 1.40 2.60
N LEU A 327 -8.28 1.46 3.85
CA LEU A 327 -7.90 0.48 4.88
C LEU A 327 -8.42 -0.94 4.56
N ALA A 328 -9.63 -1.07 4.03
CA ALA A 328 -10.15 -2.36 3.57
C ALA A 328 -9.36 -2.90 2.36
N ALA A 329 -8.96 -2.04 1.42
CA ALA A 329 -8.12 -2.43 0.30
C ALA A 329 -6.71 -2.84 0.75
N LEU A 330 -6.15 -2.20 1.78
CA LEU A 330 -4.88 -2.61 2.40
C LEU A 330 -5.01 -3.96 3.12
N ALA A 331 -6.10 -4.16 3.88
CA ALA A 331 -6.36 -5.42 4.57
C ALA A 331 -6.55 -6.60 3.60
N THR A 332 -7.19 -6.38 2.46
CA THR A 332 -7.33 -7.40 1.41
C THR A 332 -6.01 -7.66 0.69
N ALA A 333 -5.22 -6.62 0.41
CA ALA A 333 -3.88 -6.76 -0.15
C ALA A 333 -2.91 -7.51 0.78
N SER A 334 -3.06 -7.36 2.11
CA SER A 334 -2.26 -8.07 3.12
C SER A 334 -2.84 -9.43 3.52
N ALA A 335 -4.12 -9.71 3.25
CA ALA A 335 -4.76 -11.00 3.51
C ALA A 335 -4.56 -12.03 2.39
N GLY A 336 -4.22 -11.60 1.17
CA GLY A 336 -3.88 -12.49 0.04
C GLY A 336 -2.52 -13.20 0.18
N ARG A 337 -2.10 -13.47 1.42
CA ARG A 337 -0.86 -14.17 1.82
C ARG A 337 -0.83 -15.60 1.31
#